data_AF-A0AAV4A2E3-F1
#
_entry.id   AF-A0AAV4A2E3-F1
#
_cell.length_a   1.000
_cell.length_b   1.000
_cell.length_c   1.000
_cell.angle_alpha   90.00
_cell.angle_beta   90.00
_cell.angle_gamma   90.00
#
_symmetry.space_group_name_H-M   'P 1'
#
loop_
_entity.id
_entity.type
_entity.pdbx_description
1 polymer ?
#
loop_
_entity_poly.entity_id
_entity_poly.type
_entity_poly.pdbx_seq_one_letter_code
_entity_poly.pdbx_strand_id
1 'polypeptide(L)'
;MNESACPAIIVAVSPIQLRPLPKAPPRKESTKGQKRGRTAIVTDSPVKHALEEQAEERDRGARLHIVPSMQHIARLHIVLSMQHITRLHIVPSMQKIARLHIVPSMQHIARLHIVPSMQHIARLQIVP
;
A
#
# COMPACT_ATOMS: atom_id res chain seq x y z
N MET A 1 72.54 3.93 -76.81
CA MET A 1 71.15 3.86 -77.26
C MET A 1 70.33 4.41 -76.12
N ASN A 2 69.91 5.67 -76.23
CA ASN A 2 69.37 6.43 -75.11
C ASN A 2 67.85 6.43 -75.25
N GLU A 3 67.15 5.69 -74.40
CA GLU A 3 65.69 5.68 -74.38
C GLU A 3 65.19 6.96 -73.67
N SER A 4 64.66 7.88 -74.46
CA SER A 4 63.98 9.09 -74.00
C SER A 4 62.59 8.71 -73.47
N ALA A 5 62.45 8.58 -72.15
CA ALA A 5 61.16 8.40 -71.50
C ALA A 5 60.33 9.70 -71.55
N CYS A 6 59.22 9.70 -72.27
CA CYS A 6 58.22 10.77 -72.20
C CYS A 6 57.35 10.57 -70.94
N PRO A 7 57.21 11.55 -70.03
CA PRO A 7 56.33 11.38 -68.88
C PRO A 7 54.87 11.48 -69.32
N ALA A 8 54.10 10.40 -69.15
CA ALA A 8 52.66 10.42 -69.32
C ALA A 8 52.03 11.22 -68.17
N ILE A 9 51.52 12.41 -68.46
CA ILE A 9 50.81 13.24 -67.49
C ILE A 9 49.43 12.60 -67.26
N ILE A 10 49.25 11.97 -66.09
CA ILE A 10 47.93 11.49 -65.65
C ILE A 10 47.13 12.72 -65.25
N VAL A 11 46.28 13.20 -66.15
CA VAL A 11 45.32 14.27 -65.85
C VAL A 11 44.23 13.69 -64.95
N ALA A 12 44.31 13.98 -63.66
CA ALA A 12 43.27 13.61 -62.71
C ALA A 12 42.01 14.44 -63.00
N VAL A 13 41.04 13.86 -63.71
CA VAL A 13 39.73 14.49 -63.95
C VAL A 13 38.89 14.31 -62.69
N SER A 14 38.49 15.43 -62.09
CA SER A 14 37.63 15.43 -60.91
C SER A 14 36.24 14.91 -61.28
N PRO A 15 35.59 14.08 -60.45
CA PRO A 15 34.21 13.61 -60.69
C PRO A 15 33.19 14.75 -60.85
N ILE A 16 33.51 15.96 -60.40
CA ILE A 16 32.71 17.17 -60.62
C ILE A 16 32.67 17.55 -62.11
N GLN A 17 33.79 17.38 -62.81
CA GLN A 17 33.95 17.74 -64.23
C GLN A 17 33.22 16.77 -65.17
N LEU A 18 32.85 15.59 -64.67
CA LEU A 18 32.13 14.57 -65.44
C LEU A 18 30.60 14.64 -65.24
N ARG A 19 30.07 15.56 -64.43
CA ARG A 19 28.63 15.58 -64.16
C ARG A 19 27.87 16.15 -65.35
N PRO A 20 26.83 15.45 -65.85
CA PRO A 20 26.00 15.96 -66.94
C PRO A 20 25.12 17.16 -66.52
N LEU A 21 24.90 17.36 -65.22
CA LEU A 21 24.09 18.45 -64.67
C LEU A 21 24.78 19.12 -63.48
N PRO A 22 24.54 20.43 -63.27
CA PRO A 22 25.12 21.16 -62.14
C PRO A 22 24.63 20.58 -60.81
N LYS A 23 25.43 20.77 -59.75
CA LYS A 23 25.06 20.33 -58.40
C LYS A 23 23.76 21.01 -57.98
N ALA A 24 22.81 20.22 -57.46
CA ALA A 24 21.56 20.75 -56.93
C ALA A 24 21.86 21.83 -55.85
N PRO A 25 21.03 22.88 -55.75
CA PRO A 25 21.21 23.91 -54.75
C PRO A 25 21.11 23.32 -53.34
N PRO A 26 21.74 23.96 -52.33
CA PRO A 26 21.58 23.58 -50.94
C PRO A 26 20.10 23.49 -50.56
N ARG A 27 19.76 22.49 -49.75
CA ARG A 27 18.41 22.32 -49.24
C ARG A 27 18.01 23.60 -48.47
N LYS A 28 16.85 24.18 -48.79
CA LYS A 28 16.30 25.31 -48.03
C LYS A 28 16.12 24.88 -46.57
N GLU A 29 16.72 25.62 -45.65
CA GLU A 29 16.53 25.40 -44.22
C GLU A 29 15.08 25.68 -43.86
N SER A 30 14.40 24.68 -43.30
CA SER A 30 13.02 24.76 -42.84
C SER A 30 13.03 24.59 -41.33
N THR A 31 12.52 25.58 -40.60
CA THR A 31 12.24 25.47 -39.16
C THR A 31 11.10 24.50 -38.85
N LYS A 32 10.31 24.13 -39.85
CA LYS A 32 9.25 23.13 -39.72
C LYS A 32 9.91 21.75 -39.63
N GLY A 33 9.98 21.23 -38.41
CA GLY A 33 10.33 19.84 -38.15
C GLY A 33 9.43 18.91 -38.95
N GLN A 34 10.00 17.80 -39.41
CA GLN A 34 9.24 16.77 -40.11
C GLN A 34 8.14 16.26 -39.16
N LYS A 35 6.87 16.38 -39.53
CA LYS A 35 5.79 15.76 -38.76
C LYS A 35 6.03 14.26 -38.81
N ARG A 36 6.36 13.67 -37.66
CA ARG A 36 6.38 12.21 -37.53
C ARG A 36 4.97 11.73 -37.85
N GLY A 37 4.80 11.03 -38.96
CA GLY A 37 3.58 10.27 -39.19
C GLY A 37 3.41 9.33 -38.00
N ARG A 38 2.18 9.20 -37.48
CA ARG A 38 1.90 8.10 -36.58
C ARG A 38 2.19 6.83 -37.37
N THR A 39 3.21 6.08 -36.99
CA THR A 39 3.31 4.69 -37.41
C THR A 39 2.12 3.99 -36.76
N ALA A 40 1.02 3.91 -37.49
CA ALA A 40 0.01 2.91 -37.19
C ALA A 40 0.74 1.58 -37.40
N ILE A 41 1.28 1.03 -36.30
CA ILE A 41 1.67 -0.36 -36.34
C ILE A 41 0.34 -1.07 -36.57
N VAL A 42 0.21 -1.76 -37.71
CA VAL A 42 -0.94 -2.62 -38.07
C VAL A 42 -0.89 -3.86 -37.16
N THR A 43 -0.81 -3.63 -35.86
CA THR A 43 -0.64 -4.59 -34.81
C THR A 43 -1.42 -4.10 -33.59
N ASP A 44 -2.69 -3.74 -33.80
CA ASP A 44 -3.69 -4.38 -32.94
C ASP A 44 -3.69 -5.87 -33.33
N SER A 45 -2.59 -6.52 -32.96
CA SER A 45 -2.37 -7.94 -33.10
C SER A 45 -3.28 -8.59 -32.06
N PRO A 46 -3.96 -9.70 -32.36
CA PRO A 46 -4.74 -10.44 -31.36
C PRO A 46 -3.92 -10.75 -30.09
N VAL A 47 -2.59 -10.76 -30.20
CA VAL A 47 -1.64 -10.86 -29.08
C VAL A 47 -1.74 -9.69 -28.09
N LYS A 48 -1.94 -8.46 -28.56
CA LYS A 48 -2.09 -7.28 -27.68
C LYS A 48 -3.39 -7.38 -26.86
N HIS A 49 -4.49 -7.76 -27.51
CA HIS A 49 -5.78 -7.93 -26.84
C HIS A 49 -5.71 -9.04 -25.79
N ALA A 50 -5.10 -10.18 -26.14
CA ALA A 50 -4.90 -11.27 -25.19
C ALA A 50 -4.04 -10.87 -23.98
N LEU A 51 -3.01 -10.03 -24.19
CA LEU A 51 -2.17 -9.52 -23.10
C LEU A 51 -2.91 -8.52 -22.20
N GLU A 52 -3.74 -7.64 -22.78
CA GLU A 52 -4.59 -6.72 -22.03
C GLU A 52 -5.65 -7.48 -21.22
N GLU A 53 -6.36 -8.44 -21.82
CA GLU A 53 -7.34 -9.30 -21.13
C GLU A 53 -6.69 -10.09 -19.99
N GLN A 54 -5.50 -10.66 -20.22
CA GLN A 54 -4.78 -11.42 -19.20
C GLN A 54 -4.30 -10.53 -18.03
N ALA A 55 -3.97 -9.26 -18.31
CA ALA A 55 -3.64 -8.29 -17.26
C ALA A 55 -4.89 -7.90 -16.45
N GLU A 56 -6.01 -7.64 -17.12
CA GLU A 56 -7.29 -7.35 -16.45
C GLU A 56 -7.78 -8.52 -15.59
N GLU A 57 -7.61 -9.75 -16.05
CA GLU A 57 -8.01 -10.94 -15.30
C GLU A 57 -7.14 -11.15 -14.05
N ARG A 58 -5.83 -10.90 -14.14
CA ARG A 58 -4.93 -10.88 -12.99
C ARG A 58 -5.33 -9.81 -11.97
N ASP A 59 -5.60 -8.60 -12.43
CA ASP A 59 -6.03 -7.50 -11.56
C ASP A 59 -7.40 -7.78 -10.93
N ARG A 60 -8.33 -8.38 -11.68
CA ARG A 60 -9.64 -8.80 -11.17
C ARG A 60 -9.48 -9.87 -10.09
N GLY A 61 -8.66 -10.89 -10.32
CA GLY A 61 -8.37 -11.94 -9.34
C GLY A 61 -7.72 -11.39 -8.07
N ALA A 62 -6.73 -10.51 -8.21
CA ALA A 62 -6.09 -9.84 -7.08
C ALA A 62 -7.10 -8.99 -6.29
N ARG A 63 -7.94 -8.22 -6.97
CA ARG A 63 -8.97 -7.37 -6.35
C ARG A 63 -10.04 -8.19 -5.63
N LEU A 64 -10.49 -9.29 -6.25
CA LEU A 64 -11.46 -10.21 -5.65
C LEU A 64 -10.90 -10.95 -4.44
N HIS A 65 -9.59 -11.16 -4.33
CA HIS A 65 -8.98 -11.82 -3.18
C HIS A 65 -8.62 -10.81 -2.06
N ILE A 66 -8.04 -9.66 -2.43
CA ILE A 66 -7.52 -8.67 -1.47
C ILE A 66 -8.64 -7.92 -0.75
N VAL A 67 -9.68 -7.48 -1.47
CA VAL A 67 -10.76 -6.67 -0.88
C VAL A 67 -11.54 -7.41 0.21
N PRO A 68 -12.06 -8.64 -0.01
CA PRO A 68 -12.77 -9.36 1.04
C PRO A 68 -11.83 -9.78 2.18
N SER A 69 -10.56 -10.10 1.88
CA SER A 69 -9.55 -10.37 2.92
C SER A 69 -9.36 -9.17 3.86
N MET A 70 -9.16 -7.97 3.31
CA MET A 70 -8.99 -6.74 4.08
C MET A 70 -10.25 -6.38 4.89
N GLN A 71 -11.43 -6.56 4.30
CA GLN A 71 -12.70 -6.38 5.03
C GLN A 71 -12.83 -7.36 6.20
N HIS A 72 -12.42 -8.61 6.02
CA HIS A 72 -12.47 -9.62 7.07
C HIS A 72 -11.54 -9.29 8.24
N ILE A 73 -10.30 -8.88 7.94
CA ILE A 73 -9.30 -8.46 8.93
C ILE A 73 -9.80 -7.25 9.72
N ALA A 74 -10.35 -6.23 9.04
CA ALA A 74 -10.88 -5.04 9.69
C ALA A 74 -12.04 -5.36 10.65
N ARG A 75 -12.97 -6.25 10.24
CA ARG A 75 -14.09 -6.69 11.09
C ARG A 75 -13.60 -7.44 12.32
N LEU A 76 -12.63 -8.35 12.17
CA LEU A 76 -12.03 -9.09 13.27
C LEU A 76 -11.37 -8.15 14.29
N HIS A 77 -10.61 -7.16 13.82
CA HIS A 77 -9.94 -6.18 14.68
C HIS A 77 -10.95 -5.36 15.51
N ILE A 78 -12.04 -4.91 14.90
CA ILE A 78 -13.10 -4.17 15.60
C ILE A 78 -13.74 -5.03 16.69
N VAL A 79 -14.09 -6.28 16.39
CA VAL A 79 -14.73 -7.19 17.37
C VAL A 79 -13.81 -7.47 18.55
N LEU A 80 -12.54 -7.79 18.29
CA LEU A 80 -11.53 -8.03 19.33
C LEU A 80 -11.31 -6.79 20.20
N SER A 81 -11.22 -5.61 19.59
CA SER A 81 -11.08 -4.34 20.30
C SER A 81 -12.27 -4.07 21.23
N MET A 82 -13.50 -4.23 20.73
CA MET A 82 -14.71 -4.03 21.53
C MET A 82 -14.79 -5.02 22.70
N GLN A 83 -14.51 -6.30 22.45
CA GLN A 83 -14.47 -7.30 23.52
C GLN A 83 -13.44 -6.93 24.60
N HIS A 84 -12.26 -6.44 24.20
CA HIS A 84 -11.21 -6.05 25.14
C HIS A 84 -11.62 -4.85 25.99
N ILE A 85 -12.21 -3.81 25.38
CA ILE A 85 -12.73 -2.62 26.07
C ILE A 85 -13.82 -3.01 27.07
N THR A 86 -14.79 -3.82 26.64
CA THR A 86 -15.87 -4.31 27.49
C THR A 86 -15.33 -5.07 28.70
N ARG A 87 -14.34 -5.94 28.50
CA ARG A 87 -13.73 -6.74 29.57
C ARG A 87 -12.96 -5.86 30.57
N LEU A 88 -12.19 -4.89 30.07
CA LEU A 88 -11.46 -3.92 30.90
C LEU A 88 -12.38 -3.05 31.74
N HIS A 89 -13.58 -2.71 31.26
CA HIS A 89 -14.51 -1.86 31.99
C HIS A 89 -15.39 -2.65 32.98
N ILE A 90 -15.90 -3.81 32.56
CA ILE A 90 -16.83 -4.60 33.38
C ILE A 90 -16.14 -5.26 34.57
N VAL A 91 -14.94 -5.83 34.40
CA VAL A 91 -14.29 -6.60 35.47
C VAL A 91 -13.96 -5.73 36.70
N PRO A 92 -13.32 -4.55 36.57
CA PRO A 92 -13.06 -3.69 37.72
C PRO A 92 -14.33 -3.10 38.33
N SER A 93 -15.34 -2.80 37.49
CA SER A 93 -16.67 -2.34 37.93
C SER A 93 -17.33 -3.37 38.85
N MET A 94 -17.39 -4.63 38.42
CA MET A 94 -17.96 -5.72 39.22
C MET A 94 -17.18 -5.95 40.52
N GLN A 95 -15.85 -5.89 40.47
CA GLN A 95 -15.02 -6.00 41.67
C GLN A 95 -15.27 -4.86 42.67
N LYS A 96 -15.43 -3.62 42.19
CA LYS A 96 -15.71 -2.47 43.04
C LYS A 96 -17.09 -2.58 43.70
N ILE A 97 -18.11 -3.00 42.96
CA ILE A 97 -19.47 -3.23 43.47
C ILE A 97 -19.46 -4.34 44.53
N ALA A 98 -18.82 -5.48 44.24
CA ALA A 98 -18.73 -6.59 45.19
C ALA A 98 -18.04 -6.17 46.50
N ARG A 99 -16.92 -5.45 46.42
CA ARG A 99 -16.22 -4.93 47.61
C ARG A 99 -17.08 -3.95 48.41
N LEU A 100 -17.78 -3.05 47.72
CA LEU A 100 -18.68 -2.08 48.35
C LEU A 100 -19.86 -2.74 49.05
N HIS A 101 -20.34 -3.89 48.59
CA HIS A 101 -21.44 -4.60 49.25
C HIS A 101 -20.97 -5.46 50.43
N ILE A 102 -19.81 -6.12 50.29
CA ILE A 102 -19.28 -7.02 51.32
C ILE A 102 -18.80 -6.26 52.56
N VAL A 103 -18.09 -5.14 52.40
CA VAL A 103 -17.50 -4.42 53.54
C VAL A 103 -18.55 -3.89 54.53
N PRO A 104 -19.62 -3.19 54.11
CA PRO A 104 -20.65 -2.71 55.03
C PRO A 104 -21.42 -3.86 55.68
N SER A 105 -21.70 -4.94 54.92
CA SER A 105 -22.38 -6.12 55.45
C SER A 105 -21.58 -6.76 56.59
N MET A 106 -20.28 -6.98 56.37
CA MET A 106 -19.38 -7.51 57.40
C MET A 106 -19.29 -6.60 58.62
N GLN A 107 -19.20 -5.28 58.43
CA GLN A 107 -19.19 -4.35 59.56
C GLN A 107 -20.51 -4.32 60.33
N HIS A 108 -21.66 -4.49 59.64
CA HIS A 108 -22.97 -4.52 60.29
C HIS A 108 -23.14 -5.79 61.11
N ILE A 109 -22.75 -6.95 60.56
CA ILE A 109 -22.75 -8.24 61.26
C ILE A 109 -21.82 -8.19 62.48
N ALA A 110 -20.59 -7.67 62.33
CA ALA A 110 -19.64 -7.56 63.43
C ALA A 110 -20.18 -6.65 64.56
N ARG A 111 -20.77 -5.50 64.22
CA ARG A 111 -21.40 -4.60 65.21
C ARG A 111 -22.57 -5.28 65.93
N LEU A 112 -23.44 -5.97 65.17
CA LEU A 112 -24.57 -6.72 65.73
C LEU A 112 -24.13 -7.86 66.65
N HIS A 113 -22.97 -8.46 66.44
CA HIS A 113 -22.47 -9.52 67.33
C HIS A 113 -21.75 -8.97 68.57
N ILE A 114 -21.03 -7.86 68.44
CA ILE A 114 -20.27 -7.25 69.55
C ILE A 114 -21.19 -6.59 70.58
N VAL A 115 -22.21 -5.84 70.13
CA VAL A 115 -23.10 -5.08 71.04
C VAL A 115 -23.84 -5.98 72.07
N PRO A 116 -24.54 -7.07 71.68
CA PRO A 116 -25.22 -7.94 72.62
C PRO A 116 -24.26 -8.77 73.46
N SER A 117 -23.06 -9.10 72.95
CA SER A 117 -22.01 -9.77 73.73
C SER A 117 -21.52 -8.87 74.87
N MET A 118 -21.23 -7.60 74.58
CA MET A 118 -20.85 -6.61 75.60
C MET A 118 -21.96 -6.36 76.62
N GLN A 119 -23.23 -6.30 76.18
CA GLN A 119 -24.36 -6.15 77.09
C GLN A 119 -24.53 -7.35 78.02
N HIS A 120 -24.36 -8.59 77.53
CA HIS A 120 -24.40 -9.78 78.38
C HIS A 120 -23.26 -9.80 79.41
N ILE A 121 -22.03 -9.52 78.97
CA ILE A 121 -20.86 -9.49 79.86
C ILE A 121 -21.02 -8.41 80.94
N ALA A 122 -21.44 -7.20 80.55
CA ALA A 122 -21.66 -6.10 81.49
C ALA A 122 -22.78 -6.42 82.51
N ARG A 123 -23.87 -7.06 82.08
CA ARG A 123 -24.93 -7.52 83.00
C ARG A 123 -24.43 -8.57 83.98
N LEU A 124 -23.61 -9.52 83.53
CA LEU A 124 -23.00 -10.53 84.42
C LEU A 124 -22.03 -9.91 85.42
N GLN A 125 -21.34 -8.82 85.09
CA GLN A 125 -20.44 -8.12 86.02
C GLN A 125 -21.18 -7.21 87.03
N ILE A 126 -22.41 -6.79 86.74
CA ILE A 126 -23.21 -5.90 87.61
C ILE A 126 -24.08 -6.69 88.61
N VAL A 127 -24.24 -8.00 88.41
CA VAL A 127 -24.89 -8.88 89.39
C VAL A 127 -23.79 -9.45 90.32
N PRO A 128 -23.74 -9.06 91.61
CA PRO A 128 -22.79 -9.61 92.58
C PRO A 128 -23.08 -11.08 92.94
#